data_AF-A0A2J8PRJ7-F1
#
_entry.id   AF-A0A2J8PRJ7-F1
#
_cell.length_a   1.000
_cell.length_b   1.000
_cell.length_c   1.000
_cell.angle_alpha   90.00
_cell.angle_beta   90.00
_cell.angle_gamma   90.00
#
_symmetry.space_group_name_H-M   'P 1'
#
loop_
_entity.id
_entity.type
_entity.pdbx_description
1 polymer ?
#
loop_
_entity_poly.entity_id
_entity_poly.type
_entity_poly.pdbx_seq_one_letter_code
_entity_poly.pdbx_strand_id
1 'polypeptide(L)'
;QQQLSDVCYRQASQLEFRQNLLQAALEFHGVAQDLSQQLDGLLGMLCVDVAPADGASIQQTLKLLEEKLKSVDVGLQGLREKGQGLLDQISNQASWAYGKDVTIENKENVDHIQGVMEDMQLRKQRCEDMVDVRRLKMLQMVQLFKCEEDAAQAVEWLSELLDALLKTHIRLGDDAQETKVLLEKHRKFVDVAQVQNWLSSFSTSSVFE
;
A
#
# COMPACT_ATOMS: atom_id res chain seq x y z
N GLN A 1 -60.11 21.15 -19.72
CA GLN A 1 -59.57 20.38 -18.58
C GLN A 1 -58.38 19.51 -18.97
N GLN A 2 -58.42 18.75 -20.08
CA GLN A 2 -57.31 17.88 -20.53
C GLN A 2 -55.94 18.60 -20.62
N GLN A 3 -55.88 19.76 -21.29
CA GLN A 3 -54.63 20.50 -21.49
C GLN A 3 -53.96 20.99 -20.20
N LEU A 4 -54.74 21.26 -19.15
CA LEU A 4 -54.21 21.70 -17.85
C LEU A 4 -53.58 20.53 -17.09
N SER A 5 -54.20 19.35 -17.17
CA SER A 5 -53.64 18.10 -16.64
C SER A 5 -52.32 17.75 -17.31
N ASP A 6 -52.22 17.92 -18.63
CA ASP A 6 -51.00 17.62 -19.40
C ASP A 6 -49.84 18.57 -19.09
N VAL A 7 -50.14 19.83 -18.75
CA VAL A 7 -49.13 20.81 -18.32
C VAL A 7 -48.66 20.50 -16.91
N CYS A 8 -49.58 20.23 -15.97
CA CYS A 8 -49.23 19.85 -14.61
C CYS A 8 -48.38 18.58 -14.56
N TYR A 9 -48.76 17.54 -15.32
CA TYR A 9 -47.99 16.30 -15.39
C TYR A 9 -46.58 16.54 -15.94
N ARG A 10 -46.45 17.32 -17.02
CA ARG A 10 -45.12 17.68 -17.58
C ARG A 10 -44.26 18.46 -16.59
N GLN A 11 -44.82 19.43 -15.88
CA GLN A 11 -44.08 20.20 -14.88
C GLN A 11 -43.64 19.32 -13.71
N ALA A 12 -44.50 18.41 -13.25
CA ALA A 12 -44.16 17.45 -12.21
C ALA A 12 -43.00 16.54 -12.64
N SER A 13 -43.05 15.96 -13.84
CA SER A 13 -41.97 15.12 -14.37
C SER A 13 -40.64 15.88 -14.53
N GLN A 14 -40.67 17.16 -14.93
CA GLN A 14 -39.46 17.98 -15.01
C GLN A 14 -38.85 18.26 -13.63
N LEU A 15 -39.67 18.51 -12.62
CA LEU A 15 -39.21 18.72 -11.25
C LEU A 15 -38.60 17.44 -10.67
N GLU A 16 -39.26 16.30 -10.88
CA GLU A 16 -38.77 14.98 -10.47
C GLU A 16 -37.42 14.66 -11.13
N PHE A 17 -37.29 14.88 -12.44
CA PHE A 17 -36.04 14.70 -13.14
C PHE A 17 -34.92 15.60 -12.58
N ARG A 18 -35.19 16.89 -12.35
CA ARG A 18 -34.20 17.83 -11.78
C ARG A 18 -33.80 17.42 -10.36
N GLN A 19 -34.75 16.95 -9.55
CA GLN A 19 -34.47 16.44 -8.22
C GLN A 19 -33.52 15.24 -8.28
N ASN A 20 -33.79 14.27 -9.18
CA ASN A 20 -32.93 13.10 -9.35
C ASN A 20 -31.53 13.48 -9.87
N LEU A 21 -31.45 14.44 -10.80
CA LEU A 21 -30.17 14.93 -11.32
C LEU A 21 -29.33 15.60 -10.22
N LEU A 22 -29.95 16.46 -9.41
CA LEU A 22 -29.27 17.12 -8.29
C LEU A 22 -28.83 16.11 -7.22
N GLN A 23 -29.64 15.10 -6.95
CA GLN A 23 -29.28 14.02 -6.01
C GLN A 23 -28.08 13.22 -6.53
N ALA A 24 -28.06 12.86 -7.82
CA ALA A 24 -26.93 12.17 -8.43
C ALA A 24 -25.65 13.03 -8.42
N ALA A 25 -25.76 14.33 -8.66
CA ALA A 25 -24.64 15.26 -8.57
C ALA A 25 -24.09 15.35 -7.14
N LEU A 26 -24.96 15.43 -6.14
CA LEU A 26 -24.57 15.43 -4.73
C LEU A 26 -23.81 14.15 -4.36
N GLU A 27 -24.30 12.99 -4.78
CA GLU A 27 -23.62 11.71 -4.55
C GLU A 27 -22.27 11.64 -5.24
N PHE A 28 -22.18 12.07 -6.50
CA PHE A 28 -20.92 12.13 -7.25
C PHE A 28 -19.86 12.98 -6.52
N HIS A 29 -20.24 14.19 -6.10
CA HIS A 29 -19.32 15.07 -5.39
C HIS A 29 -18.97 14.57 -3.99
N GLY A 30 -19.90 13.91 -3.30
CA GLY A 30 -19.63 13.25 -2.02
C GLY A 30 -18.54 12.17 -2.17
N VAL A 31 -18.69 11.28 -3.17
CA VAL A 31 -17.68 10.25 -3.45
C VAL A 31 -16.35 10.85 -3.88
N ALA A 32 -16.35 11.93 -4.67
CA ALA A 32 -15.14 12.64 -5.06
C ALA A 32 -14.40 13.23 -3.85
N GLN A 33 -15.14 13.80 -2.90
CA GLN A 33 -14.59 14.36 -1.67
C GLN A 33 -14.00 13.26 -0.77
N ASP A 34 -14.71 12.14 -0.61
CA ASP A 34 -14.22 11.01 0.17
C ASP A 34 -12.94 10.43 -0.44
N LEU A 35 -12.91 10.26 -1.76
CA LEU A 35 -11.71 9.80 -2.47
C LEU A 35 -10.54 10.79 -2.33
N SER A 36 -10.81 12.10 -2.40
CA SER A 36 -9.79 13.12 -2.14
C SER A 36 -9.16 12.94 -0.76
N GLN A 37 -9.96 12.73 0.29
CA GLN A 37 -9.46 12.52 1.65
C GLN A 37 -8.65 11.22 1.76
N GLN A 38 -9.06 10.15 1.07
CA GLN A 38 -8.30 8.91 1.01
C GLN A 38 -6.93 9.12 0.35
N LEU A 39 -6.89 9.85 -0.77
CA LEU A 39 -5.66 10.23 -1.46
C LEU A 39 -4.75 11.10 -0.59
N ASP A 40 -5.30 12.05 0.15
CA ASP A 40 -4.53 12.90 1.08
C ASP A 40 -3.92 12.06 2.22
N GLY A 41 -4.68 11.11 2.77
CA GLY A 41 -4.19 10.18 3.77
C GLY A 41 -3.10 9.24 3.23
N LEU A 42 -3.22 8.78 1.99
CA LEU A 42 -2.20 7.98 1.32
C LEU A 42 -0.92 8.79 1.09
N LEU A 43 -1.06 10.01 0.55
CA LEU A 43 0.06 10.93 0.33
C LEU A 43 0.80 11.24 1.65
N GLY A 44 0.05 11.44 2.73
CA GLY A 44 0.63 11.62 4.06
C GLY A 44 1.53 10.45 4.48
N MET A 45 1.09 9.20 4.26
CA MET A 45 1.91 8.02 4.56
C MET A 45 3.16 7.89 3.68
N LEU A 46 3.09 8.38 2.43
CA LEU A 46 4.19 8.35 1.49
C LEU A 46 5.27 9.39 1.83
N CYS A 47 4.85 10.56 2.33
CA CYS A 47 5.75 11.69 2.64
C CYS A 47 6.41 11.62 4.02
N VAL A 48 5.84 10.92 4.99
CA VAL A 48 6.43 10.78 6.33
C VAL A 48 7.58 9.76 6.27
N ASP A 49 8.71 9.97 6.93
CA ASP A 49 9.77 8.96 7.00
C ASP A 49 9.35 7.74 7.84
N VAL A 50 9.73 6.53 7.40
CA VAL A 50 9.56 5.32 8.24
C VAL A 50 10.60 5.39 9.35
N ALA A 51 10.14 5.58 10.59
CA ALA A 51 11.03 5.45 11.76
C ALA A 51 11.45 3.97 11.91
N PRO A 52 12.74 3.67 12.05
CA PRO A 52 13.20 2.31 12.34
C PRO A 52 12.88 1.99 13.81
N ALA A 53 11.72 1.39 14.06
CA ALA A 53 11.35 0.92 15.39
C ALA A 53 11.64 -0.58 15.53
N ASP A 54 10.98 -1.42 14.72
CA ASP A 54 11.16 -2.87 14.67
C ASP A 54 10.53 -3.43 13.38
N GLY A 55 10.89 -4.67 13.01
CA GLY A 55 10.38 -5.28 11.78
C GLY A 55 8.85 -5.46 11.74
N ALA A 56 8.19 -5.70 12.89
CA ALA A 56 6.75 -5.92 12.94
C ALA A 56 5.95 -4.63 12.71
N SER A 57 6.40 -3.52 13.27
CA SER A 57 5.77 -2.20 13.08
C SER A 57 5.90 -1.71 11.63
N ILE A 58 7.00 -2.02 10.95
CA ILE A 58 7.19 -1.74 9.52
C ILE A 58 6.25 -2.61 8.67
N GLN A 59 6.11 -3.91 8.99
CA GLN A 59 5.16 -4.79 8.30
C GLN A 59 3.70 -4.31 8.47
N GLN A 60 3.32 -3.84 9.65
CA GLN A 60 2.01 -3.25 9.88
C GLN A 60 1.78 -1.99 9.03
N THR A 61 2.79 -1.11 8.96
CA THR A 61 2.74 0.09 8.12
C THR A 61 2.61 -0.25 6.64
N LEU A 62 3.33 -1.28 6.18
CA LEU A 62 3.25 -1.77 4.81
C LEU A 62 1.84 -2.32 4.49
N LYS A 63 1.28 -3.13 5.40
CA LYS A 63 -0.09 -3.63 5.26
C LYS A 63 -1.12 -2.50 5.19
N LEU A 64 -0.98 -1.49 6.04
CA LEU A 64 -1.86 -0.31 6.01
C LEU A 64 -1.73 0.47 4.69
N LEU A 65 -0.52 0.58 4.14
CA LEU A 65 -0.29 1.21 2.83
C LEU A 65 -1.05 0.46 1.72
N GLU A 66 -0.97 -0.87 1.70
CA GLU A 66 -1.67 -1.73 0.73
C GLU A 66 -3.20 -1.63 0.87
N GLU A 67 -3.71 -1.59 2.10
CA GLU A 67 -5.14 -1.40 2.37
C GLU A 67 -5.63 -0.05 1.87
N LYS A 68 -4.86 1.04 2.09
CA LYS A 68 -5.21 2.37 1.59
C LYS A 68 -5.20 2.44 0.06
N LEU A 69 -4.24 1.81 -0.61
CA LEU A 69 -4.20 1.75 -2.08
C LEU A 69 -5.44 1.08 -2.63
N LYS A 70 -5.80 -0.08 -2.06
CA LYS A 70 -7.02 -0.79 -2.45
C LYS A 70 -8.28 0.03 -2.19
N SER A 71 -8.33 0.79 -1.09
CA SER A 71 -9.43 1.73 -0.83
C SER A 71 -9.54 2.81 -1.90
N VAL A 72 -8.41 3.41 -2.30
CA VAL A 72 -8.36 4.42 -3.36
C VAL A 72 -8.82 3.85 -4.71
N ASP A 73 -8.43 2.61 -5.04
CA ASP A 73 -8.91 1.92 -6.26
C ASP A 73 -10.44 1.78 -6.26
N VAL A 74 -11.01 1.29 -5.16
CA VAL A 74 -12.46 1.12 -4.99
C VAL A 74 -13.18 2.48 -5.04
N GLY A 75 -12.65 3.48 -4.35
CA GLY A 75 -13.21 4.83 -4.35
C GLY A 75 -13.21 5.46 -5.74
N LEU A 76 -12.15 5.26 -6.52
CA LEU A 76 -12.05 5.77 -7.89
C LEU A 76 -12.98 5.02 -8.86
N GLN A 77 -13.17 3.72 -8.67
CA GLN A 77 -14.19 2.97 -9.41
C GLN A 77 -15.60 3.50 -9.10
N GLY A 78 -15.93 3.67 -7.82
CA GLY A 78 -17.22 4.23 -7.41
C GLY A 78 -17.46 5.64 -7.95
N LEU A 79 -16.41 6.48 -7.96
CA LEU A 79 -16.49 7.82 -8.56
C LEU A 79 -16.83 7.75 -10.05
N ARG A 80 -16.18 6.85 -10.80
CA ARG A 80 -16.45 6.65 -12.23
C ARG A 80 -17.87 6.18 -12.49
N GLU A 81 -18.37 5.24 -11.70
CA GLU A 81 -19.74 4.73 -11.84
C GLU A 81 -20.77 5.84 -11.59
N LYS A 82 -20.57 6.65 -10.54
CA LYS A 82 -21.44 7.80 -10.25
C LYS A 82 -21.33 8.91 -11.31
N GLY A 83 -20.12 9.21 -11.77
CA GLY A 83 -19.87 10.20 -12.82
C GLY A 83 -20.52 9.81 -14.14
N GLN A 84 -20.39 8.55 -14.56
CA GLN A 84 -21.04 8.05 -15.77
C GLN A 84 -22.56 8.12 -15.67
N GLY A 85 -23.14 7.68 -14.55
CA GLY A 85 -24.60 7.77 -14.34
C GLY A 85 -25.12 9.21 -14.37
N LEU A 86 -24.33 10.17 -13.88
CA LEU A 86 -24.67 11.60 -13.95
C LEU A 86 -24.59 12.14 -15.39
N LEU A 87 -23.52 11.81 -16.13
CA LEU A 87 -23.35 12.17 -17.53
C LEU A 87 -24.48 11.63 -18.41
N ASP A 88 -24.91 10.39 -18.17
CA ASP A 88 -26.03 9.77 -18.87
C ASP A 88 -27.34 10.54 -18.63
N GLN A 89 -27.60 10.96 -17.39
CA GLN A 89 -28.78 11.77 -17.07
C GLN A 89 -28.74 13.15 -17.74
N ILE A 90 -27.60 13.84 -17.69
CA ILE A 90 -27.40 15.16 -18.33
C ILE A 90 -27.59 15.06 -19.85
N SER A 91 -27.09 13.99 -20.47
CA SER A 91 -27.22 13.76 -21.92
C SER A 91 -28.67 13.48 -22.32
N ASN A 92 -29.38 12.67 -21.52
CA ASN A 92 -30.80 12.38 -21.73
C ASN A 92 -31.72 13.59 -21.47
N GLN A 93 -31.24 14.61 -20.74
CA GLN A 93 -31.98 15.83 -20.45
C GLN A 93 -32.33 16.65 -21.70
N ALA A 94 -31.48 16.62 -22.72
CA ALA A 94 -31.69 17.39 -23.95
C ALA A 94 -32.95 16.95 -24.73
N SER A 95 -33.45 15.73 -24.50
CA SER A 95 -34.56 15.15 -25.27
C SER A 95 -35.95 15.74 -24.96
N TRP A 96 -36.13 16.50 -23.87
CA TRP A 96 -37.46 16.98 -23.43
C TRP A 96 -37.64 18.50 -23.43
N ALA A 97 -36.58 19.25 -23.72
CA ALA A 97 -36.62 20.72 -23.78
C ALA A 97 -36.96 21.19 -25.21
N TYR A 98 -38.24 21.43 -25.49
CA TYR A 98 -38.65 21.99 -26.78
C TYR A 98 -38.20 23.46 -26.90
N GLY A 99 -37.27 23.75 -27.81
CA GLY A 99 -37.02 25.10 -28.34
C GLY A 99 -35.95 25.96 -27.64
N LYS A 100 -35.19 25.43 -26.68
CA LYS A 100 -33.99 26.09 -26.14
C LYS A 100 -32.80 25.16 -26.36
N ASP A 101 -31.68 25.71 -26.83
CA ASP A 101 -30.47 24.95 -27.15
C ASP A 101 -29.78 24.43 -25.88
N VAL A 102 -30.39 23.41 -25.24
CA VAL A 102 -29.93 22.78 -23.98
C VAL A 102 -28.56 22.10 -24.15
N THR A 103 -28.21 21.75 -25.38
CA THR A 103 -26.94 21.14 -25.76
C THR A 103 -25.72 22.04 -25.50
N ILE A 104 -25.87 23.37 -25.56
CA ILE A 104 -24.77 24.31 -25.25
C ILE A 104 -24.68 24.56 -23.73
N GLU A 105 -25.81 24.59 -23.01
CA GLU A 105 -25.84 24.86 -21.56
C GLU A 105 -25.25 23.72 -20.72
N ASN A 106 -25.27 22.47 -21.21
CA ASN A 106 -24.78 21.32 -20.44
C ASN A 106 -23.32 20.94 -20.67
N LYS A 107 -22.64 21.55 -21.66
CA LYS A 107 -21.24 21.24 -21.97
C LYS A 107 -20.31 21.52 -20.78
N GLU A 108 -20.47 22.66 -20.12
CA GLU A 108 -19.66 23.03 -18.95
C GLU A 108 -19.81 22.01 -17.81
N ASN A 109 -21.03 21.48 -17.60
CA ASN A 109 -21.28 20.46 -16.60
C ASN A 109 -20.62 19.13 -16.96
N VAL A 110 -20.69 18.72 -18.23
CA VAL A 110 -20.03 17.51 -18.74
C VAL A 110 -18.51 17.61 -18.56
N ASP A 111 -17.92 18.72 -19.03
CA ASP A 111 -16.49 18.99 -18.92
C ASP A 111 -16.05 19.01 -17.45
N HIS A 112 -16.87 19.58 -16.55
CA HIS A 112 -16.61 19.59 -15.11
C HIS A 112 -16.59 18.19 -14.48
N ILE A 113 -17.63 17.38 -14.73
CA ILE A 113 -17.73 16.02 -14.18
C ILE A 113 -16.55 15.17 -14.65
N GLN A 114 -16.22 15.27 -15.93
CA GLN A 114 -15.08 14.56 -16.49
C GLN A 114 -13.75 15.05 -15.90
N GLY A 115 -13.57 16.36 -15.76
CA GLY A 115 -12.39 16.95 -15.14
C GLY A 115 -12.17 16.52 -13.68
N VAL A 116 -13.24 16.37 -12.88
CA VAL A 116 -13.14 15.85 -11.51
C VAL A 116 -12.65 14.40 -11.50
N MET A 117 -13.17 13.54 -12.39
CA MET A 117 -12.73 12.15 -12.48
C MET A 117 -11.26 12.04 -12.94
N GLU A 118 -10.87 12.88 -13.90
CA GLU A 118 -9.50 12.94 -14.42
C GLU A 118 -8.51 13.44 -13.35
N ASP A 119 -8.86 14.48 -12.58
CA ASP A 119 -8.01 14.97 -11.48
C ASP A 119 -7.76 13.89 -10.42
N MET A 120 -8.81 13.16 -10.01
CA MET A 120 -8.68 12.06 -9.05
C MET A 120 -7.83 10.91 -9.59
N GLN A 121 -7.98 10.57 -10.87
CA GLN A 121 -7.15 9.57 -11.53
C GLN A 121 -5.66 9.99 -11.58
N LEU A 122 -5.38 11.26 -11.89
CA LEU A 122 -4.02 11.78 -11.92
C LEU A 122 -3.38 11.82 -10.53
N ARG A 123 -4.15 12.22 -9.51
CA ARG A 123 -3.69 12.20 -8.11
C ARG A 123 -3.37 10.78 -7.64
N LYS A 124 -4.20 9.80 -8.00
CA LYS A 124 -3.93 8.37 -7.75
C LYS A 124 -2.62 7.94 -8.41
N GLN A 125 -2.44 8.24 -9.70
CA GLN A 125 -1.23 7.86 -10.44
C GLN A 125 0.05 8.42 -9.78
N ARG A 126 0.02 9.69 -9.36
CA ARG A 126 1.15 10.29 -8.61
C ARG A 126 1.45 9.56 -7.31
N CYS A 127 0.43 9.09 -6.60
CA CYS A 127 0.64 8.29 -5.39
C CYS A 127 1.25 6.94 -5.74
N GLU A 128 0.78 6.26 -6.79
CA GLU A 128 1.31 4.97 -7.24
C GLU A 128 2.80 5.05 -7.63
N ASP A 129 3.22 6.12 -8.31
CA ASP A 129 4.62 6.35 -8.66
C ASP A 129 5.55 6.41 -7.42
N MET A 130 5.03 6.88 -6.28
CA MET A 130 5.78 6.95 -5.02
C MET A 130 5.70 5.65 -4.20
N VAL A 131 4.62 4.89 -4.35
CA VAL A 131 4.34 3.67 -3.57
C VAL A 131 5.40 2.60 -3.78
N ASP A 132 5.84 2.39 -5.02
CA ASP A 132 6.75 1.28 -5.32
C ASP A 132 8.11 1.46 -4.62
N VAL A 133 8.65 2.68 -4.66
CA VAL A 133 9.86 3.05 -3.94
C VAL A 133 9.67 2.89 -2.43
N ARG A 134 8.52 3.34 -1.93
CA ARG A 134 8.19 3.26 -0.50
C ARG A 134 8.06 1.81 -0.02
N ARG A 135 7.39 0.95 -0.79
CA ARG A 135 7.22 -0.48 -0.54
C ARG A 135 8.57 -1.18 -0.51
N LEU A 136 9.42 -0.91 -1.50
CA LEU A 136 10.76 -1.49 -1.57
C LEU A 136 11.59 -1.14 -0.32
N LYS A 137 11.60 0.14 0.08
CA LYS A 137 12.32 0.60 1.28
C LYS A 137 11.84 -0.11 2.54
N MET A 138 10.53 -0.23 2.76
CA MET A 138 9.98 -0.96 3.92
C MET A 138 10.37 -2.44 3.90
N LEU A 139 10.28 -3.11 2.75
CA LEU A 139 10.67 -4.52 2.62
C LEU A 139 12.15 -4.73 2.94
N GLN A 140 13.02 -3.84 2.47
CA GLN A 140 14.45 -3.87 2.80
C GLN A 140 14.68 -3.71 4.31
N MET A 141 14.00 -2.77 4.96
CA MET A 141 14.10 -2.59 6.41
C MET A 141 13.67 -3.86 7.17
N VAL A 142 12.57 -4.50 6.76
CA VAL A 142 12.13 -5.78 7.35
C VAL A 142 13.19 -6.86 7.20
N GLN A 143 13.85 -6.96 6.04
CA GLN A 143 14.93 -7.93 5.84
C GLN A 143 16.16 -7.63 6.70
N LEU A 144 16.50 -6.36 6.91
CA LEU A 144 17.60 -5.99 7.81
C LEU A 144 17.33 -6.42 9.24
N PHE A 145 16.14 -6.14 9.79
CA PHE A 145 15.75 -6.61 11.13
C PHE A 145 15.81 -8.13 11.25
N LYS A 146 15.37 -8.85 10.22
CA LYS A 146 15.47 -10.32 10.20
C LYS A 146 16.92 -10.81 10.19
N CYS A 147 17.78 -10.16 9.40
CA CYS A 147 19.21 -10.49 9.38
C CYS A 147 19.89 -10.25 10.73
N GLU A 148 19.49 -9.20 11.44
CA GLU A 148 19.99 -8.91 12.80
C GLU A 148 19.56 -9.99 13.80
N GLU A 149 18.29 -10.43 13.73
CA GLU A 149 17.77 -11.53 14.55
C GLU A 149 18.49 -12.85 14.26
N ASP A 150 18.64 -13.20 12.98
CA ASP A 150 19.34 -14.41 12.53
C ASP A 150 20.81 -14.40 12.98
N ALA A 151 21.49 -13.24 12.92
CA ALA A 151 22.86 -13.07 13.39
C ALA A 151 22.98 -13.23 14.92
N ALA A 152 22.04 -12.66 15.68
CA ALA A 152 21.99 -12.81 17.13
C ALA A 152 21.81 -14.29 17.53
N GLN A 153 20.90 -15.00 16.85
CA GLN A 153 20.67 -16.43 17.08
C GLN A 153 21.93 -17.25 16.75
N ALA A 154 22.63 -16.94 15.66
CA ALA A 154 23.87 -17.62 15.31
C ALA A 154 24.95 -17.44 16.39
N VAL A 155 25.09 -16.23 16.95
CA VAL A 155 26.03 -15.94 18.05
C VAL A 155 25.68 -16.72 19.32
N GLU A 156 24.39 -16.78 19.67
CA GLU A 156 23.91 -17.56 20.82
C GLU A 156 24.22 -19.06 20.63
N TRP A 157 23.85 -19.63 19.49
CA TRP A 157 24.10 -21.04 19.17
C TRP A 157 25.58 -21.42 19.27
N LEU A 158 26.48 -20.56 18.79
CA LEU A 158 27.92 -20.82 18.85
C LEU A 158 28.48 -20.67 20.27
N SER A 159 27.89 -19.79 21.08
CA SER A 159 28.25 -19.66 22.49
C SER A 159 27.86 -20.92 23.27
N GLU A 160 26.66 -21.45 23.03
CA GLU A 160 26.21 -22.72 23.62
C GLU A 160 27.08 -23.90 23.19
N LEU A 161 27.43 -23.95 21.89
CA LEU A 161 28.33 -24.97 21.35
C LEU A 161 29.71 -24.91 22.01
N LEU A 162 30.27 -23.70 22.19
CA LEU A 162 31.55 -23.50 22.86
C LEU A 162 31.50 -23.96 24.32
N ASP A 163 30.46 -23.60 25.06
CA ASP A 163 30.28 -24.00 26.46
C ASP A 163 30.15 -25.53 26.61
N ALA A 164 29.36 -26.16 25.73
CA ALA A 164 29.23 -27.62 25.69
C ALA A 164 30.57 -28.31 25.40
N LEU A 165 31.36 -27.76 24.47
CA LEU A 165 32.69 -28.27 24.16
C LEU A 165 33.65 -28.14 25.34
N LEU A 166 33.70 -26.98 26.00
CA LEU A 166 34.55 -26.78 27.17
C LEU A 166 34.17 -27.76 28.30
N LYS A 167 32.88 -28.02 28.52
CA LYS A 167 32.44 -28.99 29.54
C LYS A 167 32.80 -30.44 29.20
N THR A 168 32.89 -30.80 27.92
CA THR A 168 33.09 -32.19 27.47
C THR A 168 34.52 -32.54 27.08
N HIS A 169 35.34 -31.56 26.69
CA HIS A 169 36.67 -31.76 26.09
C HIS A 169 37.86 -31.23 26.92
N ILE A 170 37.70 -31.05 28.24
CA ILE A 170 38.81 -30.77 29.18
C ILE A 170 39.50 -32.06 29.67
N ARG A 171 38.93 -33.25 29.42
CA ARG A 171 39.59 -34.52 29.72
C ARG A 171 40.62 -34.85 28.62
N LEU A 172 41.87 -35.07 29.01
CA LEU A 172 42.83 -35.80 28.18
C LEU A 172 42.23 -37.20 27.95
N GLY A 173 42.23 -37.70 26.70
CA GLY A 173 41.74 -39.04 26.40
C GLY A 173 42.47 -40.07 27.27
N ASP A 174 41.74 -41.05 27.80
CA ASP A 174 42.32 -42.05 28.70
C ASP A 174 43.31 -42.96 27.92
N ASP A 175 43.26 -42.94 26.57
CA ASP A 175 44.25 -43.53 25.66
C ASP A 175 44.51 -42.71 24.37
N ALA A 176 45.45 -43.21 23.54
CA ALA A 176 45.86 -42.58 22.29
C ALA A 176 44.78 -42.58 21.19
N GLN A 177 43.85 -43.54 21.22
CA GLN A 177 42.75 -43.64 20.26
C GLN A 177 41.70 -42.58 20.57
N GLU A 178 41.34 -42.43 21.84
CA GLU A 178 40.38 -41.44 22.32
C GLU A 178 40.92 -40.01 22.10
N THR A 179 42.21 -39.79 22.36
CA THR A 179 42.87 -38.51 22.09
C THR A 179 42.79 -38.11 20.62
N LYS A 180 42.95 -39.05 19.67
CA LYS A 180 42.79 -38.77 18.23
C LYS A 180 41.36 -38.37 17.86
N VAL A 181 40.35 -39.04 18.43
CA VAL A 181 38.94 -38.73 18.20
C VAL A 181 38.58 -37.33 18.73
N LEU A 182 39.09 -36.96 19.92
CA LEU A 182 38.93 -35.61 20.46
C LEU A 182 39.55 -34.55 19.53
N LEU A 183 40.74 -34.81 18.99
CA LEU A 183 41.46 -33.89 18.09
C LEU A 183 40.72 -33.68 16.76
N GLU A 184 40.15 -34.74 16.19
CA GLU A 184 39.41 -34.64 14.93
C GLU A 184 38.07 -33.90 15.08
N LYS A 185 37.39 -34.06 16.23
CA LYS A 185 36.21 -33.24 16.57
C LYS A 185 36.58 -31.77 16.73
N HIS A 186 37.69 -31.47 17.41
CA HIS A 186 38.19 -30.10 17.55
C HIS A 186 38.53 -29.46 16.20
N ARG A 187 39.15 -30.21 15.28
CA ARG A 187 39.47 -29.70 13.93
C ARG A 187 38.22 -29.33 13.13
N LYS A 188 37.20 -30.21 13.12
CA LYS A 188 35.91 -29.93 12.46
C LYS A 188 35.22 -28.69 13.04
N PHE A 189 35.37 -28.44 14.34
CA PHE A 189 34.86 -27.24 14.98
C PHE A 189 35.59 -25.97 14.51
N VAL A 190 36.93 -25.99 14.45
CA VAL A 190 37.72 -24.86 13.94
C VAL A 190 37.32 -24.53 12.50
N ASP A 191 37.09 -25.54 11.66
CA ASP A 191 36.63 -25.34 10.28
C ASP A 191 35.26 -24.64 10.21
N VAL A 192 34.31 -25.02 11.08
CA VAL A 192 32.99 -24.37 11.17
C VAL A 192 33.09 -22.93 11.70
N ALA A 193 33.94 -22.68 12.69
CA ALA A 193 34.13 -21.34 13.27
C ALA A 193 34.85 -20.37 12.32
N GLN A 194 35.77 -20.86 11.46
CA GLN A 194 36.47 -20.02 10.48
C GLN A 194 35.55 -19.45 9.39
N VAL A 195 34.47 -20.18 9.03
CA VAL A 195 33.43 -19.68 8.11
C VAL A 195 32.74 -18.44 8.69
N GLN A 196 32.60 -18.36 10.00
CA GLN A 196 31.95 -17.24 10.67
C GLN A 196 32.84 -15.99 10.76
N ASN A 197 34.15 -16.14 10.97
CA ASN A 197 35.10 -15.00 10.89
C ASN A 197 35.10 -14.35 9.50
N TRP A 198 34.81 -15.13 8.45
CA TRP A 198 34.62 -14.61 7.11
C TRP A 198 33.31 -13.81 6.97
N LEU A 199 32.21 -14.29 7.57
CA LEU A 199 30.91 -13.61 7.58
C LEU A 199 30.90 -12.32 8.42
N SER A 200 31.60 -12.28 9.57
CA SER A 200 31.73 -11.08 10.40
C SER A 200 32.62 -10.01 9.77
N SER A 201 33.63 -10.41 8.99
CA SER A 201 34.47 -9.48 8.19
C SER A 201 33.69 -8.88 7.01
N PHE A 202 32.68 -9.60 6.50
CA PHE A 202 31.80 -9.12 5.43
C PHE A 202 30.78 -8.09 5.94
N SER A 203 30.20 -8.33 7.13
CA SER A 203 29.25 -7.41 7.78
C SER A 203 29.90 -6.07 8.19
N THR A 204 31.20 -6.04 8.44
CA THR A 204 31.95 -4.81 8.79
C THR A 204 32.38 -4.01 7.57
N SER A 205 32.46 -4.63 6.39
CA SER A 205 32.79 -3.94 5.13
C SER A 205 31.57 -3.29 4.46
N SER A 206 30.34 -3.74 4.74
CA SER A 206 29.12 -3.19 4.14
C SER A 206 28.52 -1.98 4.88
N VAL A 207 29.21 -1.44 5.90
CA VAL A 207 28.77 -0.24 6.65
C VAL A 207 29.32 1.06 6.04
N PHE A 208 30.24 0.97 5.07
CA PHE A 208 30.77 2.14 4.35
C PHE A 208 31.03 1.81 2.88
N GLU A 209 29.97 1.73 2.08
CA GLU A 209 29.96 2.17 0.67
C GLU A 209 28.53 2.49 0.22
#